data_AF-B4FFG9-F1
#
_entry.id   AF-B4FFG9-F1
#
_cell.length_a   1.000
_cell.length_b   1.000
_cell.length_c   1.000
_cell.angle_alpha   90.00
_cell.angle_beta   90.00
_cell.angle_gamma   90.00
#
_symmetry.space_group_name_H-M   'P 1'
#
loop_
_entity.id
_entity.type
_entity.pdbx_description
1 polymer ?
#
loop_
_entity_poly.entity_id
_entity_poly.type
_entity_poly.pdbx_seq_one_letter_code
_entity_poly.pdbx_strand_id
1 'polypeptide(L)'
;MEGGGSNTPFYRGNSTALATNPSAAAAAAAANGAQKGDREAAIDAEIVRVNDLPAHSSYAIHRMKVLNKLRHLLSIKRTTSQDEELELLFASLSI
;
A
#
# COMPACT_ATOMS: atom_id res chain seq x y z
N MET A 1 19.08 22.82 -62.40
CA MET A 1 19.74 22.31 -61.18
C MET A 1 18.83 21.25 -60.60
N GLU A 2 19.35 20.04 -60.48
CA GLU A 2 18.73 18.89 -59.82
C GLU A 2 18.49 19.12 -58.32
N GLY A 3 17.59 18.31 -57.76
CA GLY A 3 17.43 18.05 -56.33
C GLY A 3 15.95 17.83 -56.04
N GLY A 4 15.44 16.63 -55.78
CA GLY A 4 16.01 15.51 -55.02
C GLY A 4 14.96 15.20 -53.95
N GLY A 5 14.28 14.05 -54.10
CA GLY A 5 13.05 13.75 -53.38
C GLY A 5 13.21 13.37 -51.90
N SER A 6 12.09 13.18 -51.22
CA SER A 6 11.87 12.06 -50.29
C SER A 6 10.46 12.13 -49.68
N ASN A 7 9.68 11.07 -49.91
CA ASN A 7 8.43 10.78 -49.25
C ASN A 7 8.74 10.16 -47.87
N THR A 8 8.32 10.77 -46.76
CA THR A 8 8.38 10.16 -45.43
C THR A 8 7.05 10.36 -44.69
N PRO A 9 6.34 9.27 -44.30
CA PRO A 9 5.11 9.36 -43.53
C PRO A 9 5.44 9.53 -42.05
N PHE A 10 4.90 10.56 -41.40
CA PHE A 10 4.95 10.67 -39.94
C PHE A 10 3.77 9.92 -39.31
N TYR A 11 3.98 8.64 -39.00
CA TYR A 11 3.23 7.97 -37.92
C TYR A 11 3.82 8.47 -36.59
N ARG A 12 3.16 9.42 -35.94
CA ARG A 12 3.44 9.75 -34.53
C ARG A 12 2.52 8.90 -33.66
N GLY A 13 2.95 7.67 -33.38
CA GLY A 13 2.45 6.92 -32.24
C GLY A 13 2.90 7.61 -30.95
N ASN A 14 1.96 7.98 -30.11
CA ASN A 14 2.17 8.43 -28.74
C ASN A 14 2.25 7.21 -27.82
N SER A 15 3.32 6.43 -27.93
CA SER A 15 3.71 5.49 -26.88
C SER A 15 4.40 6.29 -25.77
N THR A 16 3.59 6.82 -24.85
CA THR A 16 4.05 7.24 -23.53
C THR A 16 4.58 5.99 -22.83
N ALA A 17 5.88 5.72 -22.99
CA ALA A 17 6.59 4.76 -22.17
C ALA A 17 6.53 5.30 -20.73
N LEU A 18 5.64 4.73 -19.92
CA LEU A 18 5.62 4.89 -18.47
C LEU A 18 6.96 4.39 -17.95
N ALA A 19 7.92 5.31 -17.80
CA ALA A 19 9.17 5.02 -17.14
C ALA A 19 8.85 4.68 -15.68
N THR A 20 8.72 3.39 -15.38
CA THR A 20 8.63 2.87 -14.01
C THR A 20 10.00 3.05 -13.38
N ASN A 21 10.22 4.24 -12.82
CA ASN A 21 11.48 4.60 -12.19
C ASN A 21 11.64 3.70 -10.94
N PRO A 22 12.62 2.78 -10.89
CA PRO A 22 12.78 1.84 -9.76
C PRO A 22 13.08 2.57 -8.44
N SER A 23 13.55 3.82 -8.51
CA SER A 23 13.75 4.70 -7.36
C SER A 23 12.44 5.10 -6.66
N ALA A 24 11.33 5.24 -7.40
CA ALA A 24 10.03 5.55 -6.80
C ALA A 24 9.43 4.33 -6.08
N ALA A 25 9.60 3.13 -6.65
CA ALA A 25 9.20 1.87 -6.02
C ALA A 25 10.02 1.58 -4.75
N ALA A 26 11.32 1.86 -4.75
CA ALA A 26 12.17 1.73 -3.56
C ALA A 26 11.82 2.77 -2.48
N ALA A 27 11.49 4.00 -2.86
CA ALA A 27 11.02 5.03 -1.93
C ALA A 27 9.65 4.68 -1.33
N ALA A 28 8.72 4.13 -2.12
CA ALA A 28 7.43 3.65 -1.65
C ALA A 28 7.55 2.42 -0.72
N ALA A 29 8.51 1.53 -0.99
CA ALA A 29 8.83 0.40 -0.10
C ALA A 29 9.46 0.87 1.23
N ALA A 30 10.34 1.87 1.19
CA ALA A 30 10.93 2.47 2.39
C ALA A 30 9.88 3.21 3.24
N ALA A 31 8.97 3.95 2.58
CA ALA A 31 7.84 4.60 3.24
C ALA A 31 6.88 3.58 3.86
N ASN A 32 6.58 2.47 3.18
CA ASN A 32 5.76 1.39 3.71
C ASN A 32 6.39 0.73 4.95
N GLY A 33 7.72 0.54 4.96
CA GLY A 33 8.45 -0.01 6.10
C GLY A 33 8.36 0.88 7.35
N ALA A 34 8.57 2.19 7.19
CA ALA A 34 8.44 3.15 8.30
C ALA A 34 7.00 3.22 8.82
N GLN A 35 6.02 3.32 7.91
CA GLN A 35 4.60 3.43 8.25
C GLN A 35 4.02 2.12 8.83
N LYS A 36 4.68 0.97 8.62
CA LYS A 36 4.33 -0.30 9.27
C LYS A 36 4.74 -0.30 10.74
N GLY A 37 5.94 0.18 11.05
CA GLY A 37 6.42 0.33 12.43
C GLY A 37 5.56 1.30 13.25
N ASP A 38 5.17 2.43 12.66
CA ASP A 38 4.29 3.40 13.33
C ASP A 38 2.91 2.81 13.63
N ARG A 39 2.37 1.98 12.73
CA ARG A 39 1.10 1.28 12.91
C ARG A 39 1.16 0.23 14.02
N GLU A 40 2.26 -0.52 14.09
CA GLU A 40 2.49 -1.51 15.14
C GLU A 40 2.58 -0.85 16.52
N ALA A 41 3.35 0.23 16.64
CA ALA A 41 3.47 1.01 17.87
C ALA A 41 2.13 1.61 18.33
N ALA A 42 1.32 2.11 17.39
CA ALA A 42 -0.01 2.63 17.69
C ALA A 42 -0.97 1.55 18.21
N ILE A 43 -0.90 0.33 17.65
CA ILE A 43 -1.72 -0.80 18.14
C ILE A 43 -1.27 -1.23 19.53
N ASP A 44 0.03 -1.31 19.79
CA ASP A 44 0.54 -1.71 21.10
C ASP A 44 0.18 -0.70 22.20
N ALA A 45 0.27 0.61 21.92
CA ALA A 45 -0.17 1.65 22.84
C ALA A 45 -1.66 1.53 23.18
N GLU A 46 -2.48 1.22 22.17
CA GLU A 46 -3.91 1.03 22.34
C GLU A 46 -4.25 -0.25 23.12
N ILE A 47 -3.47 -1.33 22.95
CA ILE A 47 -3.60 -2.56 23.76
C ILE A 47 -3.37 -2.25 25.23
N VAL A 48 -2.32 -1.48 25.57
CA VAL A 48 -2.03 -1.07 26.95
C VAL A 48 -3.22 -0.28 27.50
N ARG A 49 -3.69 0.73 26.77
CA ARG A 49 -4.84 1.54 27.18
C ARG A 49 -6.09 0.69 27.42
N VAL A 50 -6.36 -0.30 26.59
CA VAL A 50 -7.54 -1.18 26.73
C VAL A 50 -7.38 -2.18 27.89
N ASN A 51 -6.16 -2.59 28.22
CA ASN A 51 -5.91 -3.44 29.39
C ASN A 51 -6.15 -2.69 30.72
N ASP A 52 -6.03 -1.37 30.72
CA ASP A 52 -6.37 -0.54 31.89
C ASP A 52 -7.88 -0.36 32.09
N LEU A 53 -8.71 -0.79 31.12
CA LEU A 53 -10.17 -0.76 31.25
C LEU A 53 -10.69 -1.98 32.05
N PRO A 54 -11.88 -1.87 32.66
CA PRO A 54 -12.54 -3.01 33.29
C PRO A 54 -12.71 -4.18 32.31
N ALA A 55 -12.19 -5.34 32.71
CA ALA A 55 -12.02 -6.55 31.89
C ALA A 55 -13.32 -7.12 31.29
N HIS A 56 -14.49 -6.70 31.78
CA HIS A 56 -15.80 -7.18 31.34
C HIS A 56 -16.65 -6.11 30.63
N SER A 57 -16.09 -4.95 30.32
CA SER A 57 -16.80 -3.99 29.47
C SER A 57 -16.91 -4.52 28.05
N SER A 58 -18.11 -4.45 27.46
CA SER A 58 -18.35 -4.86 26.07
C SER A 58 -17.35 -4.20 25.12
N TYR A 59 -17.09 -2.89 25.30
CA TYR A 59 -16.08 -2.17 24.54
C TYR A 59 -14.69 -2.80 24.64
N ALA A 60 -14.15 -3.07 25.84
CA ALA A 60 -12.80 -3.64 25.99
C ALA A 60 -12.69 -5.02 25.32
N ILE A 61 -13.70 -5.88 25.50
CA ILE A 61 -13.74 -7.21 24.88
C ILE A 61 -13.71 -7.11 23.35
N HIS A 62 -14.56 -6.27 22.77
CA HIS A 62 -14.63 -6.11 21.31
C HIS A 62 -13.38 -5.42 20.76
N ARG A 63 -12.88 -4.39 21.45
CA ARG A 63 -11.69 -3.64 21.04
C ARG A 63 -10.46 -4.53 21.02
N MET A 64 -10.25 -5.34 22.06
CA MET A 64 -9.13 -6.25 22.14
C MET A 64 -9.14 -7.29 21.01
N LYS A 65 -10.32 -7.80 20.61
CA LYS A 65 -10.46 -8.68 19.44
C LYS A 65 -10.01 -8.01 18.14
N VAL A 66 -10.42 -6.75 17.91
CA VAL A 66 -10.03 -5.99 16.72
C VAL A 66 -8.52 -5.75 16.71
N LEU A 67 -7.94 -5.33 17.84
CA LEU A 67 -6.49 -5.07 17.96
C LEU A 67 -5.66 -6.33 17.69
N ASN A 68 -6.07 -7.47 18.24
CA ASN A 68 -5.41 -8.75 17.97
C ASN A 68 -5.49 -9.12 16.48
N LYS A 69 -6.63 -8.87 15.83
CA LYS A 69 -6.77 -9.11 14.38
C LYS A 69 -5.85 -8.19 13.57
N LEU A 70 -5.79 -6.90 13.91
CA LEU A 70 -4.90 -5.94 13.24
C LEU A 70 -3.42 -6.32 13.41
N ARG A 71 -3.00 -6.66 14.63
CA ARG A 71 -1.63 -7.11 14.92
C ARG A 71 -1.28 -8.35 14.11
N HIS A 72 -2.18 -9.33 14.04
CA HIS A 72 -1.98 -10.51 13.21
C HIS A 72 -1.82 -10.14 11.72
N LEU A 73 -2.70 -9.28 11.18
CA LEU A 73 -2.63 -8.86 9.78
C LEU A 73 -1.33 -8.10 9.42
N LEU A 74 -0.75 -7.36 10.36
CA LEU A 74 0.55 -6.69 10.17
C LEU A 74 1.75 -7.64 10.28
N SER A 75 1.60 -8.76 11.01
CA SER A 75 2.64 -9.78 11.13
C SER A 75 2.80 -10.64 9.87
N ILE A 76 1.75 -10.73 9.05
CA ILE A 76 1.76 -11.50 7.80
C ILE A 76 2.73 -10.83 6.84
N LYS A 77 3.77 -11.57 6.44
CA LYS A 77 4.73 -11.16 5.43
C LYS A 77 4.08 -11.35 4.05
N ARG A 78 3.65 -10.26 3.42
CA ARG A 78 3.05 -10.28 2.08
C ARG A 78 4.12 -10.18 0.99
N THR A 79 3.84 -10.81 -0.14
CA THR A 79 4.64 -10.62 -1.36
C THR A 79 4.14 -9.38 -2.10
N THR A 80 4.97 -8.81 -2.97
CA THR A 80 4.62 -7.61 -3.75
C THR A 80 3.31 -7.80 -4.53
N SER A 81 3.13 -8.96 -5.18
CA SER A 81 1.90 -9.28 -5.93
C SER A 81 0.66 -9.33 -5.04
N GLN A 82 0.78 -9.80 -3.80
CA GLN A 82 -0.35 -9.84 -2.86
C GLN A 82 -0.74 -8.45 -2.38
N ASP A 83 0.23 -7.56 -2.19
CA ASP A 83 -0.06 -6.16 -1.83
C ASP A 83 -0.76 -5.43 -2.98
N GLU A 84 -0.35 -5.66 -4.23
CA GLU A 84 -1.02 -5.09 -5.42
C GLU A 84 -2.47 -5.60 -5.56
N GLU A 85 -2.71 -6.90 -5.40
CA GLU A 85 -4.06 -7.48 -5.43
C GLU A 85 -4.94 -6.94 -4.30
N LEU A 86 -4.40 -6.75 -3.09
CA LEU A 86 -5.12 -6.16 -1.97
C LEU A 86 -5.50 -4.70 -2.25
N GLU A 87 -4.60 -3.91 -2.84
CA GLU A 87 -4.88 -2.53 -3.20
C GLU A 87 -5.97 -2.43 -4.27
N LEU A 88 -5.95 -3.33 -5.27
CA LEU A 88 -7.01 -3.46 -6.27
C LEU A 88 -8.36 -3.85 -5.65
N LEU A 89 -8.36 -4.79 -4.71
CA LEU A 89 -9.57 -5.17 -3.97
C LEU A 89 -10.14 -3.98 -3.18
N PHE A 90 -9.30 -3.21 -2.48
CA PHE A 90 -9.75 -2.02 -1.76
C PHE A 90 -10.27 -0.91 -2.69
N ALA A 91 -9.63 -0.70 -3.85
CA ALA A 91 -10.13 0.23 -4.86
C ALA A 91 -11.52 -0.18 -5.37
N SER A 92 -11.76 -1.50 -5.56
CA SER A 92 -13.07 -2.02 -5.96
C SER A 92 -14.14 -1.90 -4.87
N LEU A 93 -13.72 -1.89 -3.60
CA LEU A 93 -14.62 -1.86 -2.45
C LEU A 93 -15.08 -0.45 -2.08
N SER A 94 -14.62 0.59 -2.79
CA SER A 94 -14.86 2.02 -2.53
C SER A 94 -16.23 2.29 -1.91
N ILE A 95 -16.24 2.44 -0.58
CA ILE A 95 -17.35 2.80 0.31
C ILE A 95 -16.94 4.00 1.15
#